data_AF-A0A8T6W7B6-F1
#
_entry.id   AF-A0A8T6W7B6-F1
#
_cell.length_a   1.000
_cell.length_b   1.000
_cell.length_c   1.000
_cell.angle_alpha   90.00
_cell.angle_beta   90.00
_cell.angle_gamma   90.00
#
_symmetry.space_group_name_H-M   'P 1'
#
loop_
_entity.id
_entity.type
_entity.pdbx_description
1 polymer ?
#
loop_
_entity_poly.entity_id
_entity_poly.type
_entity_poly.pdbx_seq_one_letter_code
_entity_poly.pdbx_strand_id
1 'polypeptide(L)' 'MSFADPKEQLEIIKKGSEEIISEQELLKKLEKSSKENTPLRIKAGFDPTAPDIHLG' A
#
# COMPACT_ATOMS: atom_id res chain seq x y z
N MET A 1 -2.33 -8.94 15.13
CA MET A 1 -1.78 -9.41 13.84
C MET A 1 -0.27 -9.28 13.90
N SER A 2 0.47 -10.13 13.20
CA SER A 2 1.91 -9.94 12.99
C SER A 2 2.06 -9.45 11.56
N PHE A 3 2.63 -8.26 11.39
CA PHE A 3 2.95 -7.71 10.08
C PHE A 3 4.25 -8.37 9.58
N ALA A 4 4.34 -8.59 8.26
CA ALA A 4 5.60 -9.02 7.63
C ALA A 4 6.69 -7.94 7.78
N ASP A 5 7.93 -8.24 7.46
CA ASP A 5 9.00 -7.23 7.53
C ASP A 5 8.68 -6.03 6.61
N PRO A 6 8.83 -4.78 7.06
CA PRO A 6 8.51 -3.59 6.25
C PRO A 6 9.20 -3.54 4.88
N LYS A 7 10.42 -4.10 4.75
CA LYS A 7 11.11 -4.15 3.46
C LYS A 7 10.49 -5.20 2.55
N GLU A 8 10.12 -6.35 3.09
CA GLU A 8 9.40 -7.39 2.33
C GLU A 8 8.05 -6.86 1.82
N GLN A 9 7.31 -6.12 2.67
CA GLN A 9 6.08 -5.45 2.26
C GLN A 9 6.31 -4.46 1.12
N LEU A 10 7.37 -3.65 1.20
CA LEU A 10 7.71 -2.70 0.14
C LEU A 10 8.01 -3.41 -1.19
N GLU A 11 8.78 -4.50 -1.18
CA GLU A 11 9.07 -5.29 -2.38
C GLU A 11 7.81 -5.89 -3.03
N ILE A 12 6.86 -6.37 -2.21
CA ILE A 12 5.58 -6.87 -2.71
C ILE A 12 4.77 -5.74 -3.35
N ILE A 13 4.70 -4.57 -2.73
CA ILE A 13 3.96 -3.41 -3.27
C ILE A 13 4.58 -2.94 -4.58
N LYS A 14 5.91 -2.94 -4.69
CA LYS A 14 6.62 -2.58 -5.92
C LYS A 14 6.28 -3.50 -7.08
N LYS A 15 6.01 -4.78 -6.81
CA LYS A 15 5.62 -5.75 -7.84
C LYS A 15 4.25 -5.41 -8.42
N GLY A 16 4.25 -4.87 -9.64
CA GLY A 16 3.02 -4.49 -10.37
C GLY A 16 2.59 -3.04 -10.16
N SER A 17 3.34 -2.26 -9.37
CA SER A 17 3.21 -0.80 -9.35
C SER A 17 3.95 -0.20 -10.54
N GLU A 18 3.31 0.71 -11.27
CA GLU A 18 3.95 1.47 -12.34
C GLU A 18 4.94 2.51 -11.77
N GLU A 19 4.52 3.21 -10.72
CA GLU A 19 5.33 4.22 -10.05
C GLU A 19 5.04 4.29 -8.54
N ILE A 20 6.08 4.56 -7.74
CA ILE A 20 5.97 4.94 -6.33
C ILE A 20 6.68 6.28 -6.14
N ILE A 21 5.89 7.34 -5.92
CA ILE A 21 6.40 8.73 -5.81
C ILE A 21 7.52 8.85 -4.76
N SER A 22 7.41 8.14 -3.63
CA SER A 22 8.44 8.12 -2.58
C SER A 22 8.49 6.78 -1.85
N GLU A 23 9.39 5.90 -2.28
CA GLU A 23 9.63 4.60 -1.61
C GLU A 23 10.10 4.78 -0.17
N GLN A 24 10.93 5.79 0.10
CA GLN A 24 11.46 6.06 1.43
C GLN A 24 10.37 6.48 2.42
N GLU A 25 9.41 7.30 1.98
CA GLU A 25 8.30 7.71 2.83
C GLU A 25 7.33 6.55 3.07
N LEU A 26 7.07 5.74 2.04
CA LEU A 26 6.27 4.52 2.18
C LEU A 26 6.91 3.55 3.18
N LEU A 27 8.22 3.29 3.08
CA LEU A 27 8.95 2.43 4.01
C LEU A 27 8.84 2.94 5.46
N LYS A 28 9.05 4.24 5.70
CA LYS A 28 8.89 4.84 7.04
C LYS A 28 7.47 4.64 7.60
N LYS A 29 6.44 4.72 6.76
CA LYS A 29 5.04 4.46 7.16
C LYS A 29 4.83 2.98 7.51
N LEU A 30 5.39 2.06 6.74
CA LEU A 30 5.32 0.61 7.00
C LEU A 30 6.04 0.24 8.30
N GLU A 31 7.24 0.78 8.54
CA GLU A 31 7.99 0.61 9.79
C GLU A 31 7.19 1.10 11.01
N LYS A 32 6.59 2.30 10.90
CA LYS A 32 5.73 2.86 11.96
C LYS A 32 4.51 1.98 12.20
N SER A 33 3.81 1.56 11.15
CA SER A 33 2.67 0.66 11.20
C SER A 33 3.01 -0.65 11.91
N SER A 34 4.17 -1.23 11.58
CA SER A 34 4.65 -2.47 12.18
C SER A 34 4.98 -2.31 13.66
N LYS A 35 5.65 -1.20 14.04
CA LYS A 35 6.04 -0.90 15.41
C LYS A 35 4.85 -0.60 16.32
N GLU A 36 3.88 0.16 15.83
CA GLU A 36 2.69 0.58 16.58
C GLU A 36 1.55 -0.45 16.50
N ASN A 37 1.76 -1.55 15.78
CA ASN A 37 0.76 -2.55 15.46
C ASN A 37 -0.56 -1.96 14.92
N THR A 38 -0.46 -0.85 14.17
CA THR A 38 -1.59 -0.04 13.73
C THR A 38 -1.58 0.02 12.20
N PRO A 39 -2.61 -0.49 11.50
CA PRO A 39 -2.64 -0.53 10.04
C PRO A 39 -2.59 0.85 9.37
N LEU A 40 -1.95 0.93 8.20
CA LEU A 40 -2.05 2.11 7.34
C LEU A 40 -3.44 2.25 6.71
N ARG A 41 -3.91 3.49 6.59
CA ARG A 41 -5.13 3.80 5.85
C ARG A 41 -4.80 4.02 4.38
N ILE A 42 -5.31 3.13 3.52
CA ILE A 42 -5.19 3.24 2.07
C ILE A 42 -6.45 3.91 1.51
N LYS A 43 -6.27 4.89 0.62
CA LYS A 43 -7.36 5.60 -0.05
C LYS A 43 -7.32 5.30 -1.55
N ALA A 44 -8.41 4.77 -2.08
CA ALA A 44 -8.66 4.61 -3.51
C ALA A 44 -10.01 5.26 -3.85
N GLY A 45 -10.06 6.00 -4.96
CA GLY A 45 -11.29 6.61 -5.46
C GLY A 45 -11.84 5.81 -6.64
N PHE A 46 -13.17 5.69 -6.71
CA PHE A 46 -13.88 5.03 -7.80
C PHE A 46 -14.94 5.99 -8.34
N ASP A 47 -15.15 5.99 -9.66
CA ASP A 47 -16.16 6.83 -10.31
C ASP A 47 -17.56 6.20 -10.14
N PRO A 48 -18.51 6.89 -9.49
CA PRO A 48 -19.86 6.36 -9.29
C PRO A 48 -20.69 6.26 -10.58
N THR A 49 -20.26 6.88 -11.69
CA THR A 49 -20.98 6.86 -12.97
C THR A 49 -20.68 5.63 -13.82
N ALA A 50 -19.61 4.88 -13.51
CA ALA A 50 -19.22 3.64 -14.17
C ALA A 50 -19.16 2.50 -13.13
N PRO A 51 -20.30 1.88 -12.78
CA PRO A 51 -20.36 0.84 -11.74
C PRO A 51 -19.85 -0.53 -12.22
N ASP A 52 -19.76 -0.74 -13.53
CA ASP A 52 -19.32 -2.00 -14.12
C ASP A 52 -17.80 -2.18 -13.94
N ILE A 53 -17.40 -3.20 -13.18
CA ILE A 53 -15.99 -3.55 -12.95
C ILE A 53 -15.54 -4.58 -13.99
N HIS A 54 -14.40 -4.32 -14.63
CA HIS A 54 -13.71 -5.26 -15.49
C HIS A 54 -12.26 -5.48 -15.02
N LEU A 55 -11.48 -6.29 -15.74
CA LEU A 55 -10.11 -6.68 -15.37
C LEU A 55 -9.06 -5.56 -15.44
N GLY A 56 -9.48 -4.32 -15.68
CA GLY A 56 -8.59 -3.18 -15.96
C GLY A 56 -8.27 -2.38 -14.71
#